data_AF-A0A2U8XAS9-F1
#
_entry.id   AF-A0A2U8XAS9-F1
#
_cell.length_a   1.000
_cell.length_b   1.000
_cell.length_c   1.000
_cell.angle_alpha   90.00
_cell.angle_beta   90.00
_cell.angle_gamma   90.00
#
_symmetry.space_group_name_H-M   'P 1'
#
loop_
_entity.id
_entity.type
_entity.pdbx_description
1 polymer ?
#
loop_
_entity_poly.entity_id
_entity_poly.type
_entity_poly.pdbx_seq_one_letter_code
_entity_poly.pdbx_strand_id
1 'polypeptide(L)'
;MNQDQLTTLLRTLLQFCGGIAVGRGWIDAETSTALTGALVTLLVTVWGLYVRRNAGLVASAAALPSVKAILADPATADAVPNPKVRPPA
;
A
#
# COMPACT_ATOMS: atom_id res chain seq x y z
N MET A 1 14.51 -1.30 4.31
CA MET A 1 13.71 -2.44 3.79
C MET A 1 12.87 -1.91 2.65
N ASN A 2 13.06 -2.44 1.45
CA ASN A 2 12.34 -1.96 0.26
C ASN A 2 10.87 -2.37 0.35
N GLN A 3 9.95 -1.62 -0.29
CA GLN A 3 8.51 -1.89 -0.23
C GLN A 3 8.16 -3.34 -0.61
N ASP A 4 8.89 -3.90 -1.56
CA ASP A 4 8.75 -5.29 -2.01
C ASP A 4 9.16 -6.33 -0.97
N GLN A 5 10.16 -6.01 -0.13
CA GLN A 5 10.58 -6.90 0.95
C GLN A 5 9.54 -6.94 2.08
N LEU A 6 8.91 -5.81 2.39
CA LEU A 6 7.94 -5.73 3.49
C LEU A 6 6.61 -6.40 3.10
N THR A 7 6.15 -6.24 1.86
CA THR A 7 4.99 -6.96 1.33
C THR A 7 5.25 -8.45 1.21
N THR A 8 6.45 -8.86 0.77
CA THR A 8 6.85 -10.28 0.73
C THR A 8 6.88 -10.89 2.13
N LEU A 9 7.47 -10.18 3.10
CA LEU A 9 7.50 -10.60 4.51
C LEU A 9 6.08 -10.76 5.06
N LEU A 10 5.22 -9.77 4.86
CA LEU A 10 3.82 -9.79 5.32
C LEU A 10 3.04 -10.95 4.71
N ARG A 11 3.18 -11.19 3.40
CA ARG A 11 2.53 -12.31 2.71
C ARG A 11 2.97 -13.65 3.28
N THR A 12 4.28 -13.79 3.51
CA THR A 12 4.87 -15.02 4.05
C THR A 12 4.36 -15.28 5.47
N LEU A 13 4.29 -14.24 6.30
CA LEU A 13 3.72 -14.33 7.65
C LEU A 13 2.24 -14.70 7.63
N LEU A 14 1.45 -14.12 6.73
CA LEU A 14 0.03 -14.50 6.59
C LEU A 14 -0.13 -15.95 6.15
N GLN A 15 0.65 -16.40 5.16
CA GLN A 15 0.62 -17.79 4.71
C GLN A 15 1.05 -18.76 5.81
N PHE A 16 2.06 -18.40 6.60
CA PHE A 16 2.52 -19.19 7.73
C PHE A 16 1.46 -19.27 8.84
N CYS A 17 0.89 -18.14 9.26
CA CYS A 17 -0.17 -18.08 10.26
C CYS A 17 -1.43 -18.83 9.80
N GLY A 18 -1.81 -18.70 8.53
CA GLY A 18 -2.93 -19.44 7.93
C GLY A 18 -2.71 -20.96 7.98
N GLY A 19 -1.50 -21.43 7.62
CA GLY A 19 -1.15 -22.85 7.70
C GLY A 19 -1.17 -23.42 9.12
N ILE A 20 -0.70 -22.66 10.11
CA ILE A 20 -0.74 -23.07 11.53
C ILE A 20 -2.18 -23.11 12.05
N ALA A 21 -3.00 -22.11 11.72
CA ALA A 21 -4.38 -22.04 12.20
C ALA A 21 -5.22 -23.23 11.71
N VAL A 22 -5.02 -23.66 10.46
CA VAL A 22 -5.65 -24.85 9.89
C VAL A 22 -5.09 -26.12 10.53
N GLY A 23 -3.77 -26.25 10.63
CA GLY A 23 -3.11 -27.43 11.20
C GLY A 23 -3.44 -27.68 12.68
N ARG A 24 -3.83 -26.64 13.42
CA ARG A 24 -4.24 -26.72 14.83
C ARG A 24 -5.72 -27.11 15.02
N GLY A 25 -6.52 -27.13 13.95
CA GLY A 25 -7.97 -27.39 14.01
C GLY A 25 -8.78 -26.27 14.67
N TRP A 26 -8.22 -25.06 14.80
CA TRP A 26 -8.93 -23.90 15.37
C TRP A 26 -10.01 -23.37 14.44
N ILE A 27 -9.91 -23.70 13.15
CA ILE A 27 -10.78 -23.19 12.10
C ILE A 27 -10.98 -24.31 11.06
N ASP A 28 -12.21 -24.51 10.60
CA ASP A 28 -12.49 -25.42 9.48
C ASP A 28 -11.85 -24.91 8.17
N ALA A 29 -11.53 -25.82 7.24
CA ALA A 29 -10.85 -25.50 5.99
C ALA A 29 -11.59 -24.43 5.18
N GLU A 30 -12.92 -24.47 5.16
CA GLU A 30 -13.75 -23.51 4.43
C GLU A 30 -13.67 -22.11 5.06
N THR A 31 -13.72 -22.05 6.39
CA THR A 31 -13.63 -20.80 7.16
C THR A 31 -12.22 -20.20 7.08
N SER A 32 -11.17 -21.01 7.09
CA SER A 32 -9.78 -20.56 6.92
C SER A 32 -9.51 -19.96 5.55
N THR A 33 -10.13 -20.54 4.50
CA THR A 33 -10.01 -20.05 3.13
C THR A 33 -10.71 -18.71 2.98
N ALA A 34 -11.92 -18.58 3.53
CA ALA A 34 -12.66 -17.32 3.56
C ALA A 34 -11.92 -16.22 4.32
N LEU A 35 -11.38 -16.54 5.51
CA LEU A 35 -10.60 -15.59 6.32
C LEU A 35 -9.32 -15.15 5.62
N THR A 36 -8.59 -16.07 5.01
CA THR A 36 -7.36 -15.76 4.27
C THR A 36 -7.66 -14.87 3.08
N GLY A 37 -8.69 -15.19 2.30
CA GLY A 37 -9.14 -14.36 1.18
C GLY A 37 -9.53 -12.95 1.63
N ALA A 38 -10.36 -12.85 2.66
CA ALA A 38 -10.79 -11.57 3.22
C ALA A 38 -9.59 -10.73 3.73
N LEU A 39 -8.68 -11.34 4.49
CA LEU A 39 -7.48 -10.67 5.00
C LEU A 39 -6.57 -10.18 3.87
N VAL A 40 -6.32 -11.00 2.85
CA VAL A 40 -5.50 -10.61 1.71
C VAL A 40 -6.12 -9.45 0.95
N THR A 41 -7.43 -9.51 0.68
CA THR A 41 -8.15 -8.41 0.03
C THR A 41 -8.02 -7.12 0.84
N LEU A 42 -8.27 -7.18 2.16
CA LEU A 42 -8.22 -6.02 3.03
C LEU A 42 -6.80 -5.41 3.09
N LEU A 43 -5.77 -6.25 3.17
CA LEU A 43 -4.38 -5.82 3.13
C LEU A 43 -4.01 -5.17 1.81
N VAL A 44 -4.41 -5.75 0.67
CA VAL A 44 -4.14 -5.17 -0.66
C VAL A 44 -4.88 -3.86 -0.85
N THR A 45 -6.13 -3.75 -0.37
CA THR A 45 -6.90 -2.51 -0.41
C THR A 45 -6.23 -1.42 0.44
N VAL A 46 -5.88 -1.72 1.69
CA VAL A 46 -5.20 -0.77 2.59
C VAL A 46 -3.84 -0.37 2.01
N TRP A 47 -3.10 -1.31 1.43
CA TRP A 47 -1.82 -1.04 0.78
C TRP A 47 -1.97 -0.14 -0.44
N GLY A 48 -2.94 -0.42 -1.31
CA GLY A 48 -3.23 0.41 -2.49
C GLY A 48 -3.60 1.84 -2.11
N LEU A 49 -4.38 2.02 -1.03
CA LEU A 49 -4.67 3.32 -0.46
C LEU A 49 -3.42 3.99 0.12
N TYR A 50 -2.56 3.24 0.82
CA TYR A 50 -1.33 3.75 1.41
C TYR A 50 -0.33 4.24 0.35
N VAL A 51 -0.12 3.47 -0.71
CA VAL A 51 0.80 3.85 -1.80
C VAL A 51 0.30 5.10 -2.52
N ARG A 52 -1.01 5.24 -2.73
CA ARG A 52 -1.61 6.42 -3.38
C ARG A 52 -1.72 7.63 -2.46
N ARG A 53 -1.57 7.45 -1.14
CA ARG A 53 -1.72 8.52 -0.14
C ARG A 53 -0.74 9.67 -0.36
N ASN A 54 0.52 9.36 -0.63
CA ASN A 54 1.55 10.40 -0.81
C ASN A 54 1.28 11.26 -2.05
N ALA A 55 0.88 10.64 -3.17
CA ALA A 55 0.46 11.37 -4.37
C ALA A 55 -0.78 12.25 -4.10
N GLY A 56 -1.75 11.75 -3.33
CA GLY A 56 -2.91 12.54 -2.90
C GLY A 56 -2.55 13.75 -2.03
N LEU A 57 -1.59 13.58 -1.11
CA LEU A 57 -1.09 14.67 -0.28
C LEU A 57 -0.35 15.72 -1.11
N VAL A 58 0.51 15.30 -2.05
CA VAL A 58 1.21 16.19 -2.99
C VAL A 58 0.23 16.94 -3.89
N ALA A 59 -0.80 16.26 -4.41
CA ALA A 59 -1.86 16.89 -5.19
C ALA A 59 -2.63 17.94 -4.39
N SER A 60 -2.96 17.64 -3.13
CA SER A 60 -3.65 18.58 -2.23
C SER A 60 -2.78 19.80 -1.88
N ALA A 61 -1.47 19.60 -1.70
CA ALA A 61 -0.52 20.69 -1.47
C ALA A 61 -0.35 21.56 -2.73
N ALA A 62 -0.34 20.96 -3.92
CA ALA A 62 -0.20 21.70 -5.19
C ALA A 62 -1.43 22.57 -5.50
N ALA A 63 -2.61 22.18 -5.00
CA ALA A 63 -3.84 22.95 -5.11
C ALA A 63 -3.85 24.24 -4.27
N LEU A 64 -2.97 24.36 -3.27
CA LEU A 64 -2.89 25.56 -2.45
C LEU A 64 -2.25 26.72 -3.23
N PRO A 65 -2.84 27.94 -3.19
CA PRO A 65 -2.29 29.11 -3.87
C PRO A 65 -0.98 29.61 -3.23
N SER A 66 -0.73 29.29 -1.95
CA SER A 66 0.50 29.63 -1.23
C SER A 66 1.71 28.79 -1.64
N VAL A 67 1.51 27.62 -2.25
CA VAL A 67 2.59 26.72 -2.64
C VAL A 67 3.10 27.10 -4.03
N LYS A 68 4.37 27.53 -4.09
CA LYS A 68 5.06 27.95 -5.33
C LYS A 68 5.74 26.80 -6.06
N ALA A 69 6.30 25.82 -5.34
CA ALA A 69 6.93 24.64 -5.92
C ALA A 69 6.93 23.46 -4.95
N ILE A 70 6.75 22.25 -5.48
CA ILE A 70 6.90 20.98 -4.76
C ILE A 70 7.93 20.15 -5.52
N LEU A 71 9.05 19.86 -4.87
CA LEU A 71 10.02 18.90 -5.36
C LEU A 71 9.60 17.52 -4.88
N ALA A 72 9.27 16.63 -5.81
CA ALA A 72 8.83 15.27 -5.52
C ALA A 72 9.64 14.30 -6.37
N ASP A 73 9.86 13.09 -5.87
CA ASP A 73 10.52 12.02 -6.63
C ASP A 73 9.83 11.81 -8.02
N PRO A 74 10.56 11.44 -9.09
CA PRO A 74 10.02 11.32 -10.44
C PRO A 74 8.71 10.54 -10.53
N ALA A 75 8.59 9.42 -9.78
CA ALA A 75 7.37 8.61 -9.79
C ALA A 75 6.14 9.35 -9.22
N THR A 76 6.35 10.28 -8.28
CA THR A 76 5.28 11.11 -7.70
C THR A 76 4.99 12.33 -8.55
N ALA A 77 6.00 12.90 -9.22
CA ALA A 77 5.84 13.98 -10.17
C ALA A 77 5.03 13.54 -11.41
N ASP A 78 5.28 12.33 -11.93
CA ASP A 78 4.53 11.76 -13.05
C ASP A 78 3.08 11.41 -12.65
N ALA A 79 2.88 10.95 -11.41
CA ALA A 79 1.56 10.58 -10.90
C ALA A 79 0.65 11.79 -10.59
N VAL A 80 1.23 12.99 -10.41
CA VAL A 80 0.49 14.22 -10.10
C VAL A 80 0.70 15.22 -11.25
N PRO A 81 -0.18 15.25 -12.27
CA PRO A 81 -0.08 16.18 -13.39
C PRO A 81 -0.40 17.61 -12.91
N ASN A 82 0.59 18.29 -12.34
CA ASN A 82 0.51 19.69 -11.90
C ASN A 82 1.84 20.42 -12.20
N PRO A 83 1.81 21.60 -12.84
CA PRO A 83 3.02 22.36 -13.22
C PRO A 83 3.89 22.81 -12.03
N LYS A 84 3.38 22.74 -10.80
CA LYS A 84 4.11 23.06 -9.56
C LYS A 84 4.89 21.87 -9.00
N VAL A 85 4.59 20.63 -9.41
CA VAL A 85 5.27 19.42 -8.94
C VAL A 85 6.36 19.07 -9.95
N ARG A 86 7.62 19.00 -9.51
CA ARG A 86 8.77 18.76 -10.38
C ARG A 86 9.73 17.73 -9.76
N PRO A 87 10.40 16.91 -10.59
CA PRO A 87 11.48 16.05 -10.11
C PRO A 87 12.66 16.90 -9.56
N PRO A 88 13.36 16.45 -8.50
CA PRO A 88 14.61 17.07 -8.08
C PRO A 88 15.62 16.96 -9.22
N ALA A 89 16.27 18.09 -9.53
CA ALA A 89 17.29 18.21 -10.58
C ALA A 89 18.56 17.41 -10.24
#